data_AF-J2Y778-F1
#
_entry.id   AF-J2Y778-F1
#
_cell.length_a   1.000
_cell.length_b   1.000
_cell.length_c   1.000
_cell.angle_alpha   90.00
_cell.angle_beta   90.00
_cell.angle_gamma   90.00
#
_symmetry.space_group_name_H-M   'P 1'
#
loop_
_entity.id
_entity.type
_entity.pdbx_description
1 polymer ?
#
loop_
_entity_poly.entity_id
_entity_poly.type
_entity_poly.pdbx_seq_one_letter_code
_entity_poly.pdbx_strand_id
1 'polypeptide(L)'
;MRLSDATVVIRPRTSWEAMDLGVLMSQQHRRLLMTSWAIVTLPVYALLAVLLWDSPSLVVMLFWWLKPAFDRLPLYILSKALFGETPTLWQALRQWPALLKPQLLASLTWRRLSLSRSFLMPVVQLEGLAGEAREQRLRVLLQRNGGAAQWLTIIGAHLETALWFGLMVLFYLFVPQQVELEWDWQMLVAAAEHDWLWFEHLMNFLYPLLLIVWEPIYVACGFSLYLNRRTILEAWDIELVFRRLRQRLSAVAPVLLLLALILLPPSPAAWAGEDPIAPDSPRLLNQPLTSEASRDSIKAILDAPPFKNPQTVTRYRFGEETPKETAEAPETDAKPGWLRGLLKWLGSQRFDLAAALIQVMLWACLAGAIAWLVWRYRDRLKQLANRRPTQRSSVERAAPARMFGLDIREESLPADVAASVEQLWASQPREALGLLYRALLSRLHHDYNIALKPADTESQVLQRVEQLQHEDLLAFGKSLTLHWQNIAYGHRAPPPHLQHELCDGWRGLFGPGASR
;
A
#
# COMPACT_ATOMS: atom_id res chain seq x y z
N MET A 1 -22.07 1.08 -4.69
CA MET A 1 -21.06 2.15 -4.55
C MET A 1 -20.53 2.47 -5.94
N ARG A 2 -20.60 3.73 -6.39
CA ARG A 2 -20.06 4.13 -7.69
C ARG A 2 -18.59 4.51 -7.54
N LEU A 3 -17.75 4.09 -8.48
CA LEU A 3 -16.30 4.40 -8.48
C LEU A 3 -16.02 5.91 -8.62
N SER A 4 -16.97 6.67 -9.16
CA SER A 4 -16.89 8.13 -9.28
C SER A 4 -16.87 8.85 -7.94
N ASP A 5 -17.40 8.23 -6.89
CA ASP A 5 -17.64 8.89 -5.59
C ASP A 5 -16.51 8.56 -4.60
N ALA A 6 -15.45 7.90 -5.08
CA ALA A 6 -14.29 7.58 -4.26
C ALA A 6 -13.54 8.86 -3.86
N THR A 7 -13.33 9.07 -2.58
CA THR A 7 -12.60 10.22 -2.02
C THR A 7 -11.09 10.13 -2.26
N VAL A 8 -10.60 8.93 -2.61
CA VAL A 8 -9.20 8.66 -2.92
C VAL A 8 -9.03 8.51 -4.42
N VAL A 9 -7.98 9.14 -4.97
CA VAL A 9 -7.60 8.96 -6.37
C VAL A 9 -7.27 7.49 -6.65
N ILE A 10 -8.11 6.84 -7.44
CA ILE A 10 -7.90 5.46 -7.89
C ILE A 10 -6.83 5.48 -8.99
N ARG A 11 -5.63 4.98 -8.65
CA ARG A 11 -4.50 4.78 -9.57
C ARG A 11 -3.68 3.57 -9.12
N PRO A 12 -2.98 2.89 -10.03
CA PRO A 12 -2.00 1.88 -9.67
C PRO A 12 -0.90 2.48 -8.80
N ARG A 13 -0.62 1.86 -7.65
CA ARG A 13 0.43 2.25 -6.70
C ARG A 13 1.42 1.13 -6.48
N THR A 14 2.61 1.47 -6.00
CA THR A 14 3.51 0.45 -5.43
C THR A 14 2.90 -0.11 -4.14
N SER A 15 3.29 -1.32 -3.72
CA SER A 15 2.75 -1.92 -2.49
C SER A 15 3.02 -1.08 -1.24
N TRP A 16 4.17 -0.42 -1.15
CA TRP A 16 4.53 0.45 -0.03
C TRP A 16 3.71 1.76 -0.05
N GLU A 17 3.59 2.41 -1.21
CA GLU A 17 2.74 3.59 -1.36
C GLU A 17 1.27 3.29 -1.04
N ALA A 18 0.79 2.07 -1.35
CA ALA A 18 -0.52 1.62 -0.94
C ALA A 18 -0.63 1.46 0.58
N MET A 19 0.38 0.94 1.27
CA MET A 19 0.36 0.89 2.74
C MET A 19 0.34 2.30 3.35
N ASP A 20 1.14 3.24 2.83
CA ASP A 20 1.16 4.63 3.29
C ASP A 20 -0.21 5.30 3.14
N LEU A 21 -0.91 5.03 2.03
CA LEU A 21 -2.30 5.46 1.85
C LEU A 21 -3.20 4.89 2.97
N GLY A 22 -3.00 3.65 3.38
CA GLY A 22 -3.73 3.04 4.50
C GLY A 22 -3.49 3.78 5.82
N VAL A 23 -2.25 4.16 6.11
CA VAL A 23 -1.90 4.98 7.29
C VAL A 23 -2.62 6.32 7.22
N LEU A 24 -2.61 7.00 6.07
CA LEU A 24 -3.29 8.29 5.88
C LEU A 24 -4.81 8.17 6.06
N MET A 25 -5.44 7.13 5.51
CA MET A 25 -6.87 6.86 5.71
C MET A 25 -7.20 6.64 7.20
N SER A 26 -6.35 5.91 7.92
CA SER A 26 -6.51 5.72 9.37
C SER A 26 -6.34 7.03 10.13
N GLN A 27 -5.39 7.89 9.74
CA GLN A 27 -5.17 9.19 10.38
C GLN A 27 -6.37 10.14 10.17
N GLN A 28 -6.93 10.18 8.96
CA GLN A 28 -8.10 11.00 8.64
C GLN A 28 -9.31 10.62 9.48
N HIS A 29 -9.54 9.33 9.71
CA HIS A 29 -10.68 8.82 10.47
C HIS A 29 -10.32 8.33 11.89
N ARG A 30 -9.17 8.77 12.44
CA ARG A 30 -8.59 8.24 13.69
C ARG A 30 -9.56 8.21 14.87
N ARG A 31 -10.32 9.30 15.07
CA ARG A 31 -11.26 9.42 16.20
C ARG A 31 -12.34 8.35 16.11
N LEU A 32 -12.97 8.23 14.94
CA LEU A 32 -14.03 7.25 14.68
C LEU A 32 -13.51 5.82 14.84
N LEU A 33 -12.35 5.51 14.26
CA LEU A 33 -11.75 4.18 14.32
C LEU A 33 -11.34 3.80 15.74
N MET A 34 -10.60 4.66 16.45
CA MET A 34 -10.12 4.39 17.81
C MET A 34 -11.27 4.28 18.80
N THR A 35 -12.23 5.21 18.77
CA THR A 35 -13.36 5.19 19.71
C THR A 35 -14.29 4.02 19.47
N SER A 36 -14.61 3.70 18.21
CA SER A 36 -15.43 2.52 17.90
C SER A 36 -14.74 1.22 18.29
N TRP A 37 -13.43 1.11 18.05
CA TRP A 37 -12.66 -0.07 18.46
C TRP A 37 -12.61 -0.18 20.00
N ALA A 38 -12.31 0.91 20.71
CA ALA A 38 -12.27 0.95 22.17
C ALA A 38 -13.61 0.57 22.83
N ILE A 39 -14.73 1.11 22.32
CA ILE A 39 -16.07 0.81 22.85
C ILE A 39 -16.41 -0.68 22.69
N VAL A 40 -15.92 -1.34 21.64
CA VAL A 40 -16.15 -2.78 21.46
C VAL A 40 -15.19 -3.61 22.30
N THR A 41 -13.91 -3.26 22.32
CA THR A 41 -12.88 -4.14 22.87
C THR A 41 -12.66 -3.98 24.37
N LEU A 42 -12.77 -2.77 24.92
CA LEU A 42 -12.55 -2.54 26.35
C LEU A 42 -13.60 -3.25 27.22
N PRO A 43 -14.92 -3.22 26.91
CA PRO A 43 -15.90 -3.99 27.68
C PRO A 43 -15.70 -5.49 27.58
N VAL A 44 -15.27 -6.00 26.41
CA VAL A 44 -14.96 -7.42 26.23
C VAL A 44 -13.74 -7.81 27.07
N TYR A 45 -12.69 -6.99 27.07
CA TYR A 45 -11.52 -7.21 27.91
C TYR A 45 -11.87 -7.18 29.39
N ALA A 46 -12.64 -6.16 29.84
CA ALA A 46 -13.08 -6.05 31.23
C ALA A 46 -13.93 -7.24 31.65
N LEU A 47 -14.85 -7.71 30.79
CA LEU A 47 -15.64 -8.91 31.05
C LEU A 47 -14.76 -10.15 31.18
N LEU A 48 -13.76 -10.32 30.31
CA LEU A 48 -12.80 -11.41 30.41
C LEU A 48 -11.97 -11.31 31.70
N ALA A 49 -11.51 -10.12 32.07
CA ALA A 49 -10.75 -9.88 33.29
C ALA A 49 -11.55 -10.21 34.56
N VAL A 50 -12.83 -9.85 34.60
CA VAL A 50 -13.73 -10.18 35.72
C VAL A 50 -14.05 -11.68 35.76
N LEU A 51 -14.30 -12.31 34.61
CA LEU A 51 -14.66 -13.73 34.53
C LEU A 51 -13.49 -14.67 34.80
N LEU A 52 -12.28 -14.30 34.38
CA LEU A 52 -11.04 -15.07 34.52
C LEU A 52 -10.06 -14.36 35.47
N TRP A 53 -10.56 -13.80 36.57
CA TRP A 53 -9.77 -13.00 37.51
C TRP A 53 -8.52 -13.73 38.01
N ASP A 54 -8.65 -15.01 38.32
CA ASP A 54 -7.56 -15.85 38.84
C ASP A 54 -6.50 -16.20 37.77
N SER A 55 -6.72 -15.82 36.51
CA SER A 55 -5.83 -16.18 35.38
C SER A 55 -5.60 -15.02 34.40
N PRO A 56 -4.85 -13.98 34.79
CA PRO A 56 -4.56 -12.81 33.94
C PRO A 56 -3.95 -13.17 32.58
N SER A 57 -3.09 -14.19 32.55
CA SER A 57 -2.48 -14.72 31.33
C SER A 57 -3.52 -15.24 30.34
N LEU A 58 -4.58 -15.94 30.83
CA LEU A 58 -5.66 -16.44 29.98
C LEU A 58 -6.50 -15.29 29.41
N VAL A 59 -6.71 -14.22 30.18
CA VAL A 59 -7.42 -13.02 29.72
C VAL A 59 -6.74 -12.42 28.48
N VAL A 60 -5.42 -12.18 28.57
CA VAL A 60 -4.65 -11.64 27.44
C VAL A 60 -4.65 -12.61 26.26
N MET A 61 -4.46 -13.90 26.51
CA MET A 61 -4.45 -14.91 25.46
C MET A 61 -5.80 -14.97 24.72
N LEU A 62 -6.92 -14.97 25.43
CA LEU A 62 -8.27 -14.97 24.84
C LEU A 62 -8.56 -13.66 24.10
N PHE A 63 -8.18 -12.52 24.69
CA PHE A 63 -8.33 -11.23 24.04
C PHE A 63 -7.51 -11.14 22.74
N TRP A 64 -6.24 -11.57 22.78
CA TRP A 64 -5.37 -11.71 21.61
C TRP A 64 -5.94 -12.69 20.59
N TRP A 65 -6.59 -13.77 21.04
CA TRP A 65 -7.25 -14.73 20.16
C TRP A 65 -8.41 -14.10 19.39
N LEU A 66 -9.17 -13.22 20.05
CA LEU A 66 -10.34 -12.52 19.50
C LEU A 66 -10.02 -11.36 18.55
N LYS A 67 -8.75 -10.95 18.42
CA LYS A 67 -8.32 -9.88 17.48
C LYS A 67 -8.99 -9.93 16.09
N PRO A 68 -9.01 -11.08 15.37
CA PRO A 68 -9.62 -11.15 14.03
C PRO A 68 -11.12 -10.81 13.98
N ALA A 69 -11.81 -10.87 15.11
CA ALA A 69 -13.21 -10.45 15.25
C ALA A 69 -13.33 -8.92 15.33
N PHE A 70 -12.41 -8.27 16.05
CA PHE A 70 -12.39 -6.82 16.26
C PHE A 70 -11.94 -6.07 14.99
N ASP A 71 -10.99 -6.64 14.24
CA ASP A 71 -10.45 -6.07 12.99
C ASP A 71 -11.50 -5.76 11.91
N ARG A 72 -12.65 -6.45 11.98
CA ARG A 72 -13.75 -6.32 11.00
C ARG A 72 -14.45 -4.97 11.07
N LEU A 73 -14.48 -4.35 12.25
CA LEU A 73 -15.17 -3.08 12.45
C LEU A 73 -14.43 -1.91 11.77
N PRO A 74 -13.11 -1.71 11.97
CA PRO A 74 -12.33 -0.73 11.21
C PRO A 74 -12.47 -0.89 9.70
N LEU A 75 -12.45 -2.12 9.19
CA LEU A 75 -12.60 -2.40 7.75
C LEU A 75 -13.96 -1.92 7.22
N TYR A 76 -15.05 -2.16 7.96
CA TYR A 76 -16.37 -1.66 7.56
C TYR A 76 -16.40 -0.14 7.47
N ILE A 77 -15.88 0.55 8.51
CA ILE A 77 -15.84 2.01 8.57
C ILE A 77 -15.05 2.57 7.38
N LEU A 78 -13.85 2.03 7.13
CA LEU A 78 -12.99 2.46 6.02
C LEU A 78 -13.61 2.18 4.65
N SER A 79 -14.27 1.04 4.48
CA SER A 79 -14.93 0.70 3.22
C SER A 79 -16.04 1.69 2.85
N LYS A 80 -16.71 2.26 3.85
CA LYS A 80 -17.78 3.25 3.69
C LYS A 80 -17.22 4.67 3.53
N ALA A 81 -16.23 5.02 4.34
CA ALA A 81 -15.52 6.29 4.28
C ALA A 81 -14.83 6.53 2.92
N LEU A 82 -14.33 5.47 2.27
CA LEU A 82 -13.72 5.55 0.93
C LEU A 82 -14.66 6.16 -0.13
N PHE A 83 -15.97 5.98 0.01
CA PHE A 83 -16.98 6.48 -0.94
C PHE A 83 -17.73 7.71 -0.41
N GLY A 84 -17.17 8.42 0.57
CA GLY A 84 -17.78 9.64 1.14
C GLY A 84 -18.97 9.38 2.10
N GLU A 85 -19.41 8.13 2.26
CA GLU A 85 -20.48 7.74 3.18
C GLU A 85 -19.92 7.37 4.57
N THR A 86 -19.22 8.28 5.26
CA THR A 86 -18.64 7.96 6.57
C THR A 86 -19.73 7.62 7.59
N PRO A 87 -19.78 6.40 8.15
CA PRO A 87 -20.82 6.02 9.10
C PRO A 87 -20.62 6.75 10.43
N THR A 88 -21.72 7.04 11.11
CA THR A 88 -21.64 7.52 12.51
C THR A 88 -21.21 6.40 13.46
N LEU A 89 -20.68 6.76 14.63
CA LEU A 89 -20.25 5.80 15.67
C LEU A 89 -21.32 4.76 15.98
N TRP A 90 -22.56 5.22 16.20
CA TRP A 90 -23.69 4.35 16.50
C TRP A 90 -24.03 3.39 15.35
N GLN A 91 -24.03 3.87 14.11
CA GLN A 91 -24.28 3.03 12.93
C GLN A 91 -23.21 1.94 12.77
N ALA A 92 -21.93 2.28 13.03
CA ALA A 92 -20.84 1.32 12.97
C ALA A 92 -20.98 0.23 14.05
N LEU A 93 -21.27 0.62 15.30
CA LEU A 93 -21.45 -0.31 16.42
C LEU A 93 -22.67 -1.23 16.22
N ARG A 94 -23.79 -0.69 15.74
CA ARG A 94 -25.00 -1.50 15.44
C ARG A 94 -24.74 -2.56 14.36
N GLN A 95 -23.86 -2.27 13.41
CA GLN A 95 -23.54 -3.20 12.33
C GLN A 95 -22.56 -4.30 12.77
N TRP A 96 -21.78 -4.09 13.84
CA TRP A 96 -20.72 -5.00 14.27
C TRP A 96 -21.15 -6.47 14.44
N PRO A 97 -22.28 -6.80 15.11
CA PRO A 97 -22.72 -8.19 15.25
C PRO A 97 -23.00 -8.88 13.90
N ALA A 98 -23.47 -8.13 12.90
CA ALA A 98 -23.68 -8.68 11.56
C ALA A 98 -22.35 -8.98 10.85
N LEU A 99 -21.32 -8.16 11.08
CA LEU A 99 -19.97 -8.36 10.53
C LEU A 99 -19.28 -9.60 11.13
N LEU A 100 -19.69 -10.05 12.31
CA LEU A 100 -19.16 -11.26 12.94
C LEU A 100 -19.68 -12.55 12.29
N LYS A 101 -20.86 -12.57 11.67
CA LYS A 101 -21.47 -13.81 11.11
C LYS A 101 -20.61 -14.54 10.06
N PRO A 102 -20.03 -13.87 9.03
CA PRO A 102 -19.32 -14.57 7.97
C PRO A 102 -17.98 -15.15 8.46
N GLN A 103 -17.84 -16.48 8.37
CA GLN A 103 -16.59 -17.24 8.48
C GLN A 103 -15.73 -16.89 9.73
N LEU A 104 -16.37 -16.55 10.86
CA LEU A 104 -15.68 -16.19 12.11
C LEU A 104 -14.87 -17.33 12.70
N LEU A 105 -15.46 -18.52 12.80
CA LEU A 105 -14.78 -19.70 13.30
C LEU A 105 -13.50 -19.96 12.50
N ALA A 106 -13.58 -19.94 11.17
CA ALA A 106 -12.42 -20.10 10.30
C ALA A 106 -11.37 -18.99 10.49
N SER A 107 -11.78 -17.74 10.76
CA SER A 107 -10.84 -16.64 11.04
C SER A 107 -10.16 -16.75 12.41
N LEU A 108 -10.83 -17.37 13.40
CA LEU A 108 -10.31 -17.55 14.75
C LEU A 108 -9.44 -18.80 14.87
N THR A 109 -9.68 -19.86 14.09
CA THR A 109 -8.94 -21.13 14.19
C THR A 109 -7.71 -21.16 13.27
N TRP A 110 -7.86 -21.63 12.03
CA TRP A 110 -6.73 -21.93 11.14
C TRP A 110 -6.29 -20.72 10.30
N ARG A 111 -7.18 -19.80 9.92
CA ARG A 111 -6.79 -18.61 9.15
C ARG A 111 -6.11 -17.54 10.00
N ARG A 112 -6.16 -17.70 11.31
CA ARG A 112 -5.47 -16.84 12.28
C ARG A 112 -3.96 -16.82 12.06
N LEU A 113 -3.39 -17.96 11.66
CA LEU A 113 -1.96 -18.13 11.37
C LEU A 113 -1.56 -17.57 9.99
N SER A 114 -2.49 -17.00 9.22
CA SER A 114 -2.20 -16.42 7.93
C SER A 114 -1.52 -15.05 8.06
N LEU A 115 -0.29 -14.96 7.57
CA LEU A 115 0.48 -13.71 7.54
C LEU A 115 -0.11 -12.64 6.61
N SER A 116 -1.11 -12.96 5.79
CA SER A 116 -1.79 -12.00 4.91
C SER A 116 -3.23 -11.69 5.34
N ARG A 117 -3.59 -11.94 6.61
CA ARG A 117 -4.99 -11.81 7.11
C ARG A 117 -5.65 -10.47 6.79
N SER A 118 -4.98 -9.34 7.04
CA SER A 118 -5.56 -8.01 6.86
C SER A 118 -5.84 -7.68 5.39
N PHE A 119 -4.98 -8.18 4.50
CA PHE A 119 -5.15 -8.06 3.05
C PHE A 119 -6.27 -8.94 2.48
N LEU A 120 -6.52 -10.11 3.08
CA LEU A 120 -7.53 -11.06 2.59
C LEU A 120 -8.91 -10.85 3.24
N MET A 121 -8.99 -10.15 4.36
CA MET A 121 -10.24 -9.87 5.07
C MET A 121 -11.32 -9.19 4.19
N PRO A 122 -11.00 -8.22 3.32
CA PRO A 122 -11.99 -7.59 2.44
C PRO A 122 -12.71 -8.54 1.49
N VAL A 123 -12.06 -9.64 1.08
CA VAL A 123 -12.70 -10.66 0.21
C VAL A 123 -13.86 -11.34 0.92
N VAL A 124 -13.72 -11.61 2.21
CA VAL A 124 -14.78 -12.25 3.00
C VAL A 124 -15.86 -11.25 3.38
N GLN A 125 -15.47 -10.04 3.80
CA GLN A 125 -16.40 -9.08 4.38
C GLN A 125 -17.09 -8.19 3.34
N LEU A 126 -16.41 -7.80 2.26
CA LEU A 126 -16.93 -6.89 1.24
C LEU A 126 -17.39 -7.63 -0.02
N GLU A 127 -16.64 -8.64 -0.48
CA GLU A 127 -17.03 -9.42 -1.66
C GLU A 127 -18.00 -10.57 -1.30
N GLY A 128 -18.07 -10.99 -0.03
CA GLY A 128 -18.98 -12.03 0.43
C GLY A 128 -18.69 -13.43 -0.13
N LEU A 129 -17.48 -13.66 -0.68
CA LEU A 129 -17.15 -14.91 -1.35
C LEU A 129 -16.86 -16.05 -0.35
N ALA A 130 -17.28 -17.26 -0.71
CA ALA A 130 -17.05 -18.50 0.03
C ALA A 130 -16.59 -19.65 -0.90
N GLY A 131 -16.10 -20.74 -0.32
CA GLY A 131 -15.73 -21.96 -1.05
C GLY A 131 -14.68 -21.74 -2.15
N GLU A 132 -14.88 -22.42 -3.28
CA GLU A 132 -13.96 -22.40 -4.44
C GLU A 132 -13.81 -20.99 -5.05
N ALA A 133 -14.91 -20.23 -5.16
CA ALA A 133 -14.88 -18.87 -5.69
C ALA A 133 -13.96 -17.96 -4.88
N ARG A 134 -13.97 -18.11 -3.54
CA ARG A 134 -13.03 -17.42 -2.65
C ARG A 134 -11.60 -17.86 -2.93
N GLU A 135 -11.31 -19.15 -3.03
CA GLU A 135 -9.93 -19.63 -3.23
C GLU A 135 -9.33 -19.16 -4.55
N GLN A 136 -10.11 -19.22 -5.64
CA GLN A 136 -9.70 -18.69 -6.94
C GLN A 136 -9.37 -17.20 -6.83
N ARG A 137 -10.23 -16.43 -6.17
CA ARG A 137 -10.01 -15.00 -5.94
C ARG A 137 -8.74 -14.72 -5.14
N LEU A 138 -8.51 -15.45 -4.05
CA LEU A 138 -7.31 -15.28 -3.22
C LEU A 138 -6.04 -15.62 -3.98
N ARG A 139 -6.06 -16.67 -4.83
CA ARG A 139 -4.91 -17.06 -5.66
C ARG A 139 -4.49 -15.93 -6.58
N VAL A 140 -5.44 -15.25 -7.23
CA VAL A 140 -5.17 -14.11 -8.12
C VAL A 140 -4.68 -12.87 -7.34
N LEU A 141 -5.25 -12.61 -6.15
CA LEU A 141 -4.85 -11.49 -5.30
C LEU A 141 -3.42 -11.63 -4.78
N LEU A 142 -3.03 -12.84 -4.35
CA LEU A 142 -1.74 -13.10 -3.69
C LEU A 142 -0.54 -13.12 -4.64
N GLN A 143 -0.72 -13.35 -5.94
CA GLN A 143 0.39 -13.50 -6.91
C GLN A 143 1.43 -12.37 -6.90
N ARG A 144 1.02 -11.11 -6.68
CA ARG A 144 1.92 -9.93 -6.78
C ARG A 144 2.06 -9.15 -5.48
N ASN A 145 1.01 -9.12 -4.64
CA ASN A 145 0.99 -8.38 -3.38
C ASN A 145 1.10 -9.29 -2.13
N GLY A 146 1.20 -10.60 -2.30
CA GLY A 146 1.28 -11.55 -1.19
C GLY A 146 2.46 -11.29 -0.25
N GLY A 147 3.65 -11.06 -0.80
CA GLY A 147 4.84 -10.77 0.00
C GLY A 147 4.73 -9.47 0.81
N ALA A 148 4.15 -8.42 0.22
CA ALA A 148 3.93 -7.15 0.93
C ALA A 148 2.94 -7.32 2.08
N ALA A 149 1.84 -8.05 1.87
CA ALA A 149 0.88 -8.36 2.94
C ALA A 149 1.49 -9.18 4.08
N GLN A 150 2.37 -10.13 3.76
CA GLN A 150 3.11 -10.91 4.77
C GLN A 150 4.05 -10.03 5.59
N TRP A 151 4.83 -9.17 4.93
CA TRP A 151 5.73 -8.24 5.60
C TRP A 151 4.98 -7.23 6.47
N LEU A 152 3.79 -6.78 6.07
CA LEU A 152 2.93 -5.93 6.91
C LEU A 152 2.62 -6.60 8.25
N THR A 153 2.30 -7.90 8.25
CA THR A 153 2.02 -8.63 9.49
C THR A 153 3.29 -8.92 10.29
N ILE A 154 4.40 -9.26 9.64
CA ILE A 154 5.67 -9.52 10.33
C ILE A 154 6.18 -8.24 11.01
N ILE A 155 6.33 -7.16 10.25
CA ILE A 155 6.78 -5.87 10.77
C ILE A 155 5.79 -5.37 11.82
N GLY A 156 4.48 -5.50 11.53
CA GLY A 156 3.45 -5.08 12.46
C GLY A 156 3.46 -5.82 13.79
N ALA A 157 3.70 -7.13 13.78
CA ALA A 157 3.83 -7.92 15.00
C ALA A 157 5.06 -7.51 15.82
N HIS A 158 6.20 -7.24 15.17
CA HIS A 158 7.41 -6.78 15.88
C HIS A 158 7.23 -5.37 16.44
N LEU A 159 6.61 -4.47 15.67
CA LEU A 159 6.31 -3.12 16.12
C LEU A 159 5.32 -3.13 17.29
N GLU A 160 4.28 -3.95 17.22
CA GLU A 160 3.35 -4.16 18.32
C GLU A 160 4.06 -4.66 19.58
N THR A 161 4.90 -5.68 19.47
CA THR A 161 5.70 -6.20 20.59
C THR A 161 6.63 -5.14 21.16
N ALA A 162 7.32 -4.37 20.30
CA ALA A 162 8.23 -3.31 20.73
C ALA A 162 7.48 -2.17 21.44
N LEU A 163 6.32 -1.77 20.93
CA LEU A 163 5.47 -0.75 21.56
C LEU A 163 4.88 -1.25 22.89
N TRP A 164 4.52 -2.53 22.97
CA TRP A 164 4.01 -3.13 24.19
C TRP A 164 5.09 -3.19 25.29
N PHE A 165 6.28 -3.68 24.98
CA PHE A 165 7.41 -3.63 25.91
C PHE A 165 7.79 -2.21 26.28
N GLY A 166 7.79 -1.28 25.31
CA GLY A 166 8.04 0.13 25.58
C GLY A 166 7.02 0.74 26.55
N LEU A 167 5.75 0.35 26.45
CA LEU A 167 4.69 0.80 27.36
C LEU A 167 4.85 0.19 28.76
N MET A 168 5.29 -1.06 28.87
CA MET A 168 5.63 -1.68 30.17
C MET A 168 6.82 -0.99 30.83
N VAL A 169 7.89 -0.71 30.07
CA VAL A 169 9.06 0.05 30.58
C VAL A 169 8.64 1.46 30.99
N LEU A 170 7.81 2.14 30.19
CA LEU A 170 7.28 3.45 30.55
C LEU A 170 6.49 3.40 31.85
N PHE A 171 5.61 2.40 32.02
CA PHE A 171 4.87 2.21 33.27
C PHE A 171 5.82 1.96 34.44
N TYR A 172 6.83 1.12 34.26
CA TYR A 172 7.86 0.86 35.27
C TYR A 172 8.57 2.14 35.72
N LEU A 173 8.89 3.06 34.80
CA LEU A 173 9.51 4.36 35.13
C LEU A 173 8.62 5.28 35.98
N PHE A 174 7.30 5.05 36.03
CA PHE A 174 6.38 5.78 36.91
C PHE A 174 6.26 5.16 38.30
N VAL A 175 6.86 3.99 38.55
CA VAL A 175 6.86 3.35 39.87
C VAL A 175 7.84 4.10 40.78
N PRO A 176 7.41 4.55 41.98
CA PRO A 176 8.30 5.22 42.92
C PRO A 176 9.43 4.33 43.42
N GLN A 177 10.65 4.89 43.54
CA GLN A 177 11.86 4.17 43.99
C GLN A 177 11.72 3.56 45.39
N GLN A 178 10.83 4.08 46.24
CA GLN A 178 10.56 3.51 47.57
C GLN A 178 9.90 2.12 47.49
N VAL A 179 9.19 1.82 46.41
CA VAL A 179 8.57 0.51 46.13
C VAL A 179 9.57 -0.43 45.44
N GLU A 180 10.54 0.12 44.68
CA GLU A 180 11.58 -0.67 43.99
C GLU A 180 12.57 -1.37 44.95
N LEU A 181 12.80 -0.82 46.16
CA LEU A 181 13.72 -1.43 47.13
C LEU A 181 13.23 -2.79 47.68
N GLU A 182 11.93 -3.10 47.55
CA GLU A 182 11.35 -4.41 47.90
C GLU A 182 11.22 -5.34 46.68
N TRP A 183 11.53 -4.86 45.47
CA TRP A 183 11.41 -5.60 44.22
C TRP A 183 12.70 -6.35 43.88
N ASP A 184 12.97 -7.42 44.63
CA ASP A 184 13.95 -8.40 44.19
C ASP A 184 13.35 -9.21 43.03
N TRP A 185 14.09 -9.39 41.94
CA TRP A 185 13.62 -10.12 40.75
C TRP A 185 13.22 -11.58 41.09
N GLN A 186 13.81 -12.13 42.15
CA GLN A 186 13.46 -13.44 42.73
C GLN A 186 12.13 -13.42 43.49
N MET A 187 11.79 -12.30 44.15
CA MET A 187 10.48 -12.07 44.77
C MET A 187 9.39 -11.86 43.73
N LEU A 188 9.65 -11.23 42.58
CA LEU A 188 8.65 -11.12 41.50
C LEU A 188 8.29 -12.48 40.86
N VAL A 189 9.25 -13.40 40.77
CA VAL A 189 9.02 -14.76 40.26
C VAL A 189 8.36 -15.66 41.32
N ALA A 190 8.65 -15.46 42.61
CA ALA A 190 8.06 -16.21 43.72
C ALA A 190 6.70 -15.64 44.20
N ALA A 191 6.48 -14.32 44.11
CA ALA A 191 5.24 -13.62 44.47
C ALA A 191 4.13 -13.81 43.42
N ALA A 192 4.44 -14.38 42.25
CA ALA A 192 3.44 -14.94 41.35
C ALA A 192 2.58 -16.04 42.03
N GLU A 193 3.01 -16.56 43.19
CA GLU A 193 2.23 -17.50 44.01
C GLU A 193 1.36 -16.83 45.10
N HIS A 194 1.46 -15.51 45.37
CA HIS A 194 0.64 -14.82 46.38
C HIS A 194 0.14 -13.42 45.92
N ASP A 195 -1.12 -13.39 45.46
CA ASP A 195 -2.07 -12.26 45.53
C ASP A 195 -1.78 -10.91 44.80
N TRP A 196 -0.89 -10.87 43.80
CA TRP A 196 -0.69 -9.65 42.96
C TRP A 196 -1.48 -9.66 41.64
N LEU A 197 -2.59 -10.41 41.59
CA LEU A 197 -3.44 -10.55 40.41
C LEU A 197 -3.92 -9.21 39.84
N TRP A 198 -4.25 -8.24 40.71
CA TRP A 198 -4.68 -6.91 40.28
C TRP A 198 -3.59 -6.16 39.49
N PHE A 199 -2.32 -6.33 39.87
CA PHE A 199 -1.18 -5.70 39.21
C PHE A 199 -0.92 -6.34 37.85
N GLU A 200 -1.03 -7.67 37.76
CA GLU A 200 -0.96 -8.38 36.48
C GLU A 200 -2.07 -7.94 35.52
N HIS A 201 -3.32 -7.82 35.99
CA HIS A 201 -4.42 -7.30 35.16
C HIS A 201 -4.16 -5.85 34.72
N LEU A 202 -3.61 -5.01 35.60
CA LEU A 202 -3.25 -3.63 35.27
C LEU A 202 -2.18 -3.57 34.17
N MET A 203 -1.14 -4.40 34.28
CA MET A 203 -0.09 -4.51 33.27
C MET A 203 -0.63 -5.04 31.94
N ASN A 204 -1.47 -6.06 32.02
CA ASN A 204 -2.11 -6.66 30.86
C ASN A 204 -3.09 -5.70 30.17
N PHE A 205 -3.68 -4.76 30.89
CA PHE A 205 -4.56 -3.72 30.36
C PHE A 205 -3.84 -2.72 29.44
N LEU A 206 -2.51 -2.60 29.56
CA LEU A 206 -1.70 -1.79 28.63
C LEU A 206 -1.77 -2.33 27.19
N TYR A 207 -1.98 -3.64 27.03
CA TYR A 207 -2.07 -4.28 25.73
C TYR A 207 -3.29 -3.84 24.89
N PRO A 208 -4.56 -3.94 25.37
CA PRO A 208 -5.71 -3.42 24.63
C PRO A 208 -5.59 -1.91 24.36
N LEU A 209 -5.01 -1.12 25.26
CA LEU A 209 -4.79 0.31 25.04
C LEU A 209 -3.88 0.59 23.83
N LEU A 210 -2.78 -0.16 23.71
CA LEU A 210 -1.92 -0.10 22.53
C LEU A 210 -2.69 -0.45 21.25
N LEU A 211 -3.52 -1.50 21.30
CA LEU A 211 -4.24 -1.99 20.13
C LEU A 211 -5.36 -1.07 19.64
N ILE A 212 -5.95 -0.24 20.52
CA ILE A 212 -6.86 0.85 20.12
C ILE A 212 -6.21 1.74 19.04
N VAL A 213 -4.91 1.96 19.16
CA VAL A 213 -4.13 2.78 18.23
C VAL A 213 -3.64 1.95 17.05
N TRP A 214 -3.06 0.78 17.31
CA TRP A 214 -2.32 0.01 16.31
C TRP A 214 -3.21 -0.79 15.35
N GLU A 215 -4.24 -1.48 15.84
CA GLU A 215 -5.06 -2.38 15.00
C GLU A 215 -5.80 -1.66 13.87
N PRO A 216 -6.42 -0.47 14.07
CA PRO A 216 -7.03 0.26 12.97
C PRO A 216 -6.04 0.62 11.85
N ILE A 217 -4.80 0.95 12.19
CA ILE A 217 -3.75 1.26 11.21
C ILE A 217 -3.38 -0.01 10.44
N TYR A 218 -3.18 -1.13 11.15
CA TYR A 218 -2.87 -2.42 10.53
C TYR A 218 -3.97 -2.87 9.55
N VAL A 219 -5.24 -2.73 9.93
CA VAL A 219 -6.38 -3.06 9.06
C VAL A 219 -6.46 -2.11 7.87
N ALA A 220 -6.23 -0.82 8.06
CA ALA A 220 -6.25 0.18 6.98
C ALA A 220 -5.17 -0.10 5.92
N CYS A 221 -3.96 -0.45 6.34
CA CYS A 221 -2.88 -0.84 5.44
C CYS A 221 -3.25 -2.09 4.62
N GLY A 222 -3.82 -3.11 5.27
CA GLY A 222 -4.30 -4.32 4.59
C GLY A 222 -5.41 -4.03 3.57
N PHE A 223 -6.37 -3.18 3.95
CA PHE A 223 -7.46 -2.75 3.08
C PHE A 223 -6.96 -1.98 1.87
N SER A 224 -6.00 -1.06 2.05
CA SER A 224 -5.43 -0.28 0.96
C SER A 224 -4.64 -1.13 -0.04
N LEU A 225 -3.90 -2.14 0.45
CA LEU A 225 -3.25 -3.14 -0.42
C LEU A 225 -4.28 -3.90 -1.27
N TYR A 226 -5.42 -4.26 -0.68
CA TYR A 226 -6.52 -4.90 -1.36
C TYR A 226 -7.13 -4.00 -2.44
N LEU A 227 -7.41 -2.73 -2.13
CA LEU A 227 -7.91 -1.75 -3.10
C LEU A 227 -6.94 -1.54 -4.25
N ASN A 228 -5.63 -1.43 -3.98
CA ASN A 228 -4.62 -1.28 -5.01
C ASN A 228 -4.60 -2.50 -5.94
N ARG A 229 -4.69 -3.72 -5.39
CA ARG A 229 -4.73 -4.93 -6.21
C ARG A 229 -6.00 -5.00 -7.05
N ARG A 230 -7.13 -4.62 -6.46
CA ARG A 230 -8.42 -4.59 -7.15
C ARG A 230 -8.43 -3.55 -8.28
N THR A 231 -7.86 -2.37 -8.05
CA THR A 231 -7.68 -1.32 -9.06
C THR A 231 -6.92 -1.85 -10.28
N ILE A 232 -5.85 -2.60 -10.07
CA ILE A 232 -5.04 -3.17 -11.16
C ILE A 232 -5.76 -4.33 -11.87
N LEU A 233 -6.42 -5.22 -11.12
CA LEU A 233 -7.06 -6.42 -11.69
C LEU A 233 -8.36 -6.11 -12.43
N GLU A 234 -9.16 -5.20 -11.88
CA GLU A 234 -10.46 -4.81 -12.45
C GLU A 234 -10.33 -3.56 -13.33
N ALA A 235 -9.10 -3.06 -13.52
CA ALA A 235 -8.79 -1.90 -14.35
C ALA A 235 -9.65 -0.67 -14.00
N TRP A 236 -9.91 -0.45 -12.70
CA TRP A 236 -10.77 0.65 -12.23
C TRP A 236 -10.23 2.02 -12.66
N ASP A 237 -8.90 2.16 -12.74
CA ASP A 237 -8.24 3.35 -13.25
C ASP A 237 -8.58 3.60 -14.73
N ILE A 238 -8.49 2.55 -15.57
CA ILE A 238 -8.81 2.60 -17.00
C ILE A 238 -10.31 2.85 -17.22
N GLU A 239 -11.18 2.18 -16.45
CA GLU A 239 -12.63 2.36 -16.53
C GLU A 239 -13.01 3.82 -16.25
N LEU A 240 -12.45 4.43 -15.21
CA LEU A 240 -12.68 5.83 -14.87
C LEU A 240 -12.19 6.79 -15.96
N VAL A 241 -11.09 6.47 -16.63
CA VAL A 241 -10.58 7.27 -17.75
C VAL A 241 -11.51 7.14 -18.95
N PHE A 242 -11.94 5.94 -19.33
CA PHE A 242 -12.90 5.74 -20.43
C PHE A 242 -14.26 6.37 -20.14
N ARG A 243 -14.76 6.34 -18.90
CA ARG A 243 -16.01 7.03 -18.52
C ARG A 243 -15.87 8.55 -18.68
N ARG A 244 -14.75 9.14 -18.26
CA ARG A 244 -14.46 10.56 -18.45
C ARG A 244 -14.31 10.92 -19.94
N LEU A 245 -13.65 10.08 -20.72
CA LEU A 245 -13.50 10.22 -22.16
C LEU A 245 -14.88 10.17 -22.85
N ARG A 246 -15.72 9.19 -22.49
CA ARG A 246 -17.10 9.08 -22.97
C ARG A 246 -17.93 10.31 -22.63
N GLN A 247 -17.84 10.85 -21.42
CA GLN A 247 -18.57 12.07 -21.04
C GLN A 247 -18.15 13.26 -21.91
N ARG A 248 -16.84 13.47 -22.10
CA ARG A 248 -16.32 14.52 -22.98
C ARG A 248 -16.75 14.33 -24.43
N LEU A 249 -16.63 13.11 -24.94
CA LEU A 249 -17.04 12.76 -26.30
C LEU A 249 -18.55 12.87 -26.47
N SER A 250 -19.37 12.51 -25.48
CA SER A 250 -20.83 12.59 -25.59
C SER A 250 -21.33 14.03 -25.73
N ALA A 251 -20.59 15.02 -25.24
CA ALA A 251 -20.90 16.43 -25.46
C ALA A 251 -20.61 16.88 -26.90
N VAL A 252 -19.64 16.25 -27.57
CA VAL A 252 -19.16 16.64 -28.92
C VAL A 252 -19.74 15.73 -30.03
N ALA A 253 -20.06 14.48 -29.70
CA ALA A 253 -20.57 13.46 -30.60
C ALA A 253 -21.84 13.88 -31.35
N PRO A 254 -22.89 14.48 -30.73
CA PRO A 254 -24.06 14.90 -31.49
C PRO A 254 -23.73 16.01 -32.49
N VAL A 255 -22.80 16.91 -32.17
CA VAL A 255 -22.35 17.98 -33.07
C VAL A 255 -21.56 17.41 -34.25
N LEU A 256 -20.62 16.50 -33.98
CA LEU A 256 -19.86 15.82 -35.04
C LEU A 256 -20.75 14.95 -35.92
N LEU A 257 -21.75 14.27 -35.34
CA LEU A 257 -22.69 13.43 -36.07
C LEU A 257 -23.64 14.27 -36.93
N LEU A 258 -24.10 15.42 -36.43
CA LEU A 258 -24.90 16.37 -37.21
C LEU A 258 -24.06 16.98 -38.36
N LEU A 259 -22.81 17.36 -38.08
CA LEU A 259 -21.89 17.88 -39.09
C LEU A 259 -21.59 16.82 -40.16
N ALA A 260 -21.38 15.56 -39.76
CA ALA A 260 -21.18 14.45 -40.68
C ALA A 260 -22.43 14.16 -41.52
N LEU A 261 -23.63 14.29 -40.95
CA LEU A 261 -24.90 14.15 -41.69
C LEU A 261 -25.12 15.30 -42.68
N ILE A 262 -24.68 16.51 -42.37
CA ILE A 262 -24.74 17.67 -43.29
C ILE A 262 -23.71 17.52 -44.42
N LEU A 263 -22.53 16.98 -44.12
CA LEU A 263 -21.45 16.76 -45.08
C LEU A 263 -21.62 15.49 -45.92
N LEU A 264 -22.53 14.58 -45.54
CA LEU A 264 -22.81 13.40 -46.34
C LEU A 264 -23.65 13.83 -47.56
N PRO A 265 -23.12 13.71 -48.79
CA PRO A 265 -23.94 13.92 -49.97
C PRO A 265 -25.08 12.89 -49.96
N PRO A 266 -26.31 13.25 -50.36
CA PRO A 266 -27.38 12.26 -50.50
C PRO A 266 -26.92 11.20 -51.50
N SER A 267 -26.67 9.98 -51.02
CA SER A 267 -26.36 8.88 -51.91
C SER A 267 -27.57 8.65 -52.81
N PRO A 268 -27.38 8.40 -54.12
CA PRO A 268 -28.49 7.99 -54.97
C PRO A 268 -29.15 6.75 -54.35
N ALA A 269 -30.48 6.68 -54.43
CA ALA A 269 -31.24 5.55 -53.94
C ALA A 269 -30.80 4.28 -54.68
N ALA A 270 -29.86 3.55 -54.09
CA ALA A 270 -29.58 2.17 -54.45
C ALA A 270 -30.72 1.35 -53.85
N TRP A 271 -31.74 1.10 -54.66
CA TRP A 271 -32.69 0.04 -54.38
C TRP A 271 -31.88 -1.23 -54.25
N ALA A 272 -32.00 -1.92 -53.11
CA ALA A 272 -31.51 -3.27 -52.97
C ALA A 272 -32.27 -4.13 -54.00
N GLY A 273 -31.65 -4.35 -55.16
CA GLY A 273 -31.98 -5.53 -55.94
C GLY A 273 -31.66 -6.75 -55.08
N GLU A 274 -32.53 -7.75 -55.09
CA GLU A 274 -32.27 -9.02 -54.44
C GLU A 274 -30.93 -9.58 -54.92
N ASP A 275 -29.89 -9.46 -54.08
CA ASP A 275 -28.67 -10.22 -54.27
C ASP A 275 -29.00 -11.70 -54.07
N PRO A 276 -28.69 -12.60 -55.02
CA PRO A 276 -28.94 -14.04 -54.88
C PRO A 276 -27.97 -14.70 -53.87
N ILE A 277 -27.24 -13.90 -53.09
CA ILE A 277 -26.12 -14.33 -52.26
C ILE A 277 -26.62 -14.56 -50.84
N ALA A 278 -27.33 -15.67 -50.65
CA ALA A 278 -27.57 -16.23 -49.34
C ALA A 278 -26.23 -16.51 -48.60
N PRO A 279 -26.20 -16.50 -47.26
CA PRO A 279 -24.99 -16.85 -46.50
C PRO A 279 -24.42 -18.24 -46.83
N ASP A 280 -25.23 -19.14 -47.39
CA ASP A 280 -24.86 -20.50 -47.79
C ASP A 280 -24.54 -20.67 -49.29
N SER A 281 -24.54 -19.59 -50.09
CA SER A 281 -24.15 -19.70 -51.51
C SER A 281 -22.63 -19.97 -51.62
N PRO A 282 -22.17 -20.86 -52.53
CA PRO A 282 -20.75 -21.15 -52.70
C PRO A 282 -19.99 -19.91 -53.19
N ARG A 283 -18.97 -19.50 -52.43
CA ARG A 283 -18.12 -18.33 -52.70
C ARG A 283 -16.69 -18.75 -53.06
N LEU A 284 -15.94 -17.84 -53.69
CA LEU A 284 -14.53 -18.02 -54.07
C LEU A 284 -14.30 -19.14 -55.10
N LEU A 285 -15.18 -19.23 -56.12
CA LEU A 285 -15.14 -20.26 -57.17
C LEU A 285 -13.97 -20.12 -58.17
N ASN A 286 -13.35 -18.94 -58.25
CA ASN A 286 -12.25 -18.66 -59.18
C ASN A 286 -10.86 -18.81 -58.53
N GLN A 287 -10.78 -19.51 -57.41
CA GLN A 287 -9.53 -19.75 -56.69
C GLN A 287 -9.33 -21.26 -56.49
N PRO A 288 -8.08 -21.74 -56.37
CA PRO A 288 -7.79 -23.15 -56.19
C PRO A 288 -8.36 -23.73 -54.88
N LEU A 289 -8.67 -22.90 -53.90
CA LEU A 289 -9.41 -23.27 -52.68
C LEU A 289 -10.78 -22.61 -52.67
N THR A 290 -11.83 -23.42 -52.79
CA THR A 290 -13.22 -22.97 -52.65
C THR A 290 -13.59 -22.79 -51.17
N SER A 291 -14.64 -22.01 -50.91
CA SER A 291 -15.16 -21.80 -49.56
C SER A 291 -15.63 -23.10 -48.88
N GLU A 292 -16.21 -24.02 -49.63
CA GLU A 292 -16.64 -25.34 -49.12
C GLU A 292 -15.43 -26.20 -48.73
N ALA A 293 -14.42 -26.31 -49.61
CA ALA A 293 -13.20 -27.07 -49.32
C ALA A 293 -12.44 -26.52 -48.10
N SER A 294 -12.43 -25.20 -47.95
CA SER A 294 -11.87 -24.54 -46.77
C SER A 294 -12.67 -24.86 -45.50
N ARG A 295 -14.00 -24.85 -45.57
CA ARG A 295 -14.87 -25.18 -44.42
C ARG A 295 -14.67 -26.63 -43.97
N ASP A 296 -14.54 -27.56 -44.92
CA ASP A 296 -14.39 -28.98 -44.61
C ASP A 296 -12.99 -29.30 -44.07
N SER A 297 -11.94 -28.66 -44.60
CA SER A 297 -10.58 -28.78 -44.02
C SER A 297 -10.50 -28.23 -42.59
N ILE A 298 -11.18 -27.12 -42.30
CA ILE A 298 -11.25 -26.55 -40.94
C ILE A 298 -11.97 -27.52 -39.99
N LYS A 299 -13.09 -28.13 -40.41
CA LYS A 299 -13.78 -29.15 -39.61
C LYS A 299 -12.89 -30.36 -39.35
N ALA A 300 -12.17 -30.84 -40.36
CA ALA A 300 -11.24 -31.96 -40.21
C ALA A 300 -10.11 -31.66 -39.21
N ILE A 301 -9.58 -30.44 -39.19
CA ILE A 301 -8.58 -30.00 -38.20
C ILE A 301 -9.20 -29.91 -36.80
N LEU A 302 -10.44 -29.41 -36.70
CA LEU A 302 -11.16 -29.30 -35.42
C LEU A 302 -11.48 -30.67 -34.80
N ASP A 303 -11.70 -31.68 -35.65
CA ASP A 303 -11.96 -33.06 -35.26
C ASP A 303 -10.68 -33.86 -34.98
N ALA A 304 -9.51 -33.34 -35.35
CA ALA A 304 -8.21 -33.92 -35.03
C ALA A 304 -7.67 -33.44 -33.67
N PRO A 305 -6.90 -34.27 -32.93
CA PRO A 305 -6.15 -33.81 -31.76
C PRO A 305 -5.17 -32.71 -32.19
N PRO A 306 -5.05 -31.59 -31.44
CA PRO A 306 -5.41 -31.39 -30.05
C PRO A 306 -6.82 -30.80 -29.78
N PHE A 307 -7.65 -30.55 -30.80
CA PHE A 307 -8.89 -29.76 -30.64
C PHE A 307 -10.08 -30.56 -30.09
N LYS A 308 -10.18 -31.86 -30.38
CA LYS A 308 -11.07 -32.80 -29.68
C LYS A 308 -10.24 -33.89 -29.01
N ASN A 309 -10.19 -33.86 -27.68
CA ASN A 309 -9.48 -34.85 -26.86
C ASN A 309 -10.41 -35.34 -25.73
N PRO A 310 -11.43 -36.17 -26.04
CA PRO A 310 -12.27 -36.76 -25.00
C PRO A 310 -11.43 -37.75 -24.18
N GLN A 311 -11.05 -37.34 -22.97
CA GLN A 311 -10.35 -38.20 -22.02
C GLN A 311 -11.35 -38.74 -21.01
N THR A 312 -11.51 -40.06 -20.99
CA THR A 312 -12.29 -40.74 -19.94
C THR A 312 -11.44 -40.81 -18.69
N VAL A 313 -11.74 -39.98 -17.69
CA VAL A 313 -11.02 -39.93 -16.42
C VAL A 313 -11.84 -40.61 -15.34
N THR A 314 -11.41 -41.77 -14.88
CA THR A 314 -12.05 -42.49 -13.77
C THR A 314 -11.71 -41.79 -12.45
N ARG A 315 -12.70 -41.22 -11.77
CA ARG A 315 -12.56 -40.69 -10.41
C ARG A 315 -13.38 -41.53 -9.43
N TYR A 316 -12.80 -41.78 -8.26
CA TYR A 316 -13.58 -42.29 -7.12
C TYR A 316 -14.57 -41.22 -6.67
N ARG A 317 -15.85 -41.49 -6.88
CA ARG A 317 -16.96 -40.69 -6.39
C ARG A 317 -17.52 -41.41 -5.17
N PHE A 318 -17.24 -40.90 -3.97
CA PHE A 318 -17.93 -41.34 -2.77
C PHE A 318 -19.39 -40.88 -2.87
N GLY A 319 -20.31 -41.85 -2.74
CA GLY A 319 -21.69 -41.76 -3.18
C GLY A 319 -22.46 -40.60 -2.57
N GLU A 320 -23.20 -39.90 -3.43
CA GLU A 320 -24.35 -39.11 -3.00
C GLU A 320 -25.50 -40.07 -2.70
N GLU A 321 -26.09 -39.85 -1.54
CA GLU A 321 -27.24 -40.53 -0.98
C GLU A 321 -28.43 -40.48 -1.94
N THR A 322 -29.07 -41.63 -2.16
CA THR A 322 -30.48 -41.69 -2.57
C THR A 322 -31.34 -42.01 -1.34
N PRO A 323 -32.59 -41.53 -1.31
CA PRO A 323 -33.34 -41.38 -0.07
C PRO A 323 -34.16 -42.62 0.28
N LYS A 324 -34.13 -42.94 1.59
CA LYS A 324 -35.16 -43.60 2.42
C LYS A 324 -35.68 -44.98 1.98
N GLU A 325 -35.51 -45.95 2.86
CA GLU A 325 -36.62 -46.44 3.69
C GLU A 325 -36.13 -47.21 4.94
N THR A 326 -36.59 -46.72 6.09
CA THR A 326 -37.03 -47.44 7.31
C THR A 326 -36.09 -48.39 8.05
N ALA A 327 -35.64 -47.95 9.23
CA ALA A 327 -35.75 -48.71 10.49
C ALA A 327 -35.49 -47.79 11.69
N GLU A 328 -36.14 -48.12 12.80
CA GLU A 328 -36.43 -47.31 13.98
C GLU A 328 -35.20 -46.93 14.84
N ALA A 329 -35.40 -45.88 15.65
CA ALA A 329 -34.47 -45.41 16.68
C ALA A 329 -34.33 -46.40 17.86
N PRO A 330 -33.28 -46.26 18.69
CA PRO A 330 -33.48 -45.38 19.85
C PRO A 330 -32.28 -44.48 20.16
N GLU A 331 -32.60 -43.37 20.82
CA GLU A 331 -31.66 -42.46 21.45
C GLU A 331 -30.84 -43.18 22.52
N THR A 332 -29.52 -42.97 22.55
CA THR A 332 -28.76 -42.96 23.80
C THR A 332 -27.45 -42.20 23.65
N ASP A 333 -27.33 -41.23 24.53
CA ASP A 333 -26.20 -40.37 24.81
C ASP A 333 -24.96 -41.21 25.17
N ALA A 334 -24.02 -41.36 24.23
CA ALA A 334 -22.76 -42.04 24.48
C ALA A 334 -21.61 -41.37 23.72
N LYS A 335 -20.98 -40.40 24.37
CA LYS A 335 -19.63 -39.93 23.99
C LYS A 335 -18.71 -41.17 23.90
N PRO A 336 -18.04 -41.41 22.77
CA PRO A 336 -17.40 -42.69 22.51
C PRO A 336 -16.25 -42.93 23.50
N GLY A 337 -16.20 -44.14 24.08
CA GLY A 337 -15.33 -44.51 25.21
C GLY A 337 -13.84 -44.28 24.99
N TRP A 338 -13.39 -44.18 23.73
CA TRP A 338 -12.01 -43.82 23.40
C TRP A 338 -11.67 -42.38 23.80
N LEU A 339 -12.62 -41.43 23.81
CA LEU A 339 -12.39 -40.04 24.25
C LEU A 339 -12.21 -39.94 25.77
N ARG A 340 -12.97 -40.71 26.55
CA ARG A 340 -12.77 -40.81 28.01
C ARG A 340 -11.45 -41.55 28.32
N GLY A 341 -11.09 -42.55 27.52
CA GLY A 341 -9.80 -43.23 27.60
C GLY A 341 -8.62 -42.31 27.28
N LEU A 342 -8.75 -41.47 26.24
CA LEU A 342 -7.74 -40.50 25.83
C LEU A 342 -7.54 -39.40 26.88
N LEU A 343 -8.63 -38.85 27.45
CA LEU A 343 -8.55 -37.84 28.52
C LEU A 343 -7.96 -38.40 29.82
N LYS A 344 -8.28 -39.65 30.20
CA LYS A 344 -7.68 -40.30 31.38
C LYS A 344 -6.21 -40.65 31.17
N TRP A 345 -5.82 -41.00 29.94
CA TRP A 345 -4.42 -41.27 29.59
C TRP A 345 -3.57 -40.00 29.60
N LEU A 346 -4.12 -38.87 29.10
CA LEU A 346 -3.46 -37.55 29.13
C LEU A 346 -3.30 -36.98 30.54
N GLY A 347 -4.14 -37.37 31.50
CA GLY A 347 -4.19 -36.82 32.86
C GLY A 347 -3.41 -37.61 33.93
N SER A 348 -2.53 -38.54 33.55
CA SER A 348 -1.78 -39.35 34.52
C SER A 348 -0.32 -38.86 34.67
N GLN A 349 0.19 -38.89 35.91
CA GLN A 349 1.51 -38.39 36.38
C GLN A 349 2.77 -38.91 35.63
N ARG A 350 2.60 -39.76 34.61
CA ARG A 350 3.68 -40.23 33.73
C ARG A 350 3.95 -39.27 32.55
N PHE A 351 3.05 -38.31 32.29
CA PHE A 351 3.19 -37.33 31.21
C PHE A 351 4.11 -36.15 31.54
N ASP A 352 4.30 -35.78 32.82
CA ASP A 352 5.14 -34.60 33.14
C ASP A 352 6.61 -34.82 32.76
N LEU A 353 7.12 -36.04 32.95
CA LEU A 353 8.48 -36.41 32.51
C LEU A 353 8.59 -36.53 30.98
N ALA A 354 7.58 -37.09 30.32
CA ALA A 354 7.58 -37.24 28.86
C ALA A 354 7.39 -35.89 28.14
N ALA A 355 6.55 -35.02 28.68
CA ALA A 355 6.34 -33.66 28.19
C ALA A 355 7.59 -32.80 28.38
N ALA A 356 8.29 -32.91 29.52
CA ALA A 356 9.57 -32.24 29.72
C ALA A 356 10.64 -32.72 28.72
N LEU A 357 10.69 -34.03 28.44
CA LEU A 357 11.66 -34.61 27.50
C LEU A 357 11.36 -34.17 26.05
N ILE A 358 10.08 -34.14 25.65
CA ILE A 358 9.64 -33.63 24.35
C ILE A 358 9.90 -32.13 24.24
N GLN A 359 9.67 -31.35 25.30
CA GLN A 359 9.96 -29.93 25.34
C GLN A 359 11.45 -29.67 25.14
N VAL A 360 12.33 -30.39 25.86
CA VAL A 360 13.78 -30.29 25.68
C VAL A 360 14.19 -30.71 24.28
N MET A 361 13.61 -31.78 23.73
CA MET A 361 13.88 -32.23 22.36
C MET A 361 13.46 -31.19 21.32
N LEU A 362 12.31 -30.53 21.50
CA LEU A 362 11.82 -29.47 20.63
C LEU A 362 12.68 -28.22 20.71
N TRP A 363 13.11 -27.82 21.91
CA TRP A 363 14.03 -26.69 22.07
C TRP A 363 15.42 -27.01 21.49
N ALA A 364 15.93 -28.23 21.66
CA ALA A 364 17.18 -28.68 21.04
C ALA A 364 17.07 -28.69 19.50
N CYS A 365 15.93 -29.15 18.96
CA CYS A 365 15.68 -29.16 17.53
C CYS A 365 15.53 -27.74 16.98
N LEU A 366 14.86 -26.84 17.70
CA LEU A 366 14.73 -25.42 17.35
C LEU A 366 16.08 -24.71 17.39
N ALA A 367 16.87 -24.90 18.45
CA ALA A 367 18.22 -24.36 18.56
C ALA A 367 19.14 -24.90 17.45
N GLY A 368 19.04 -26.21 17.14
CA GLY A 368 19.74 -26.83 16.03
C GLY A 368 19.33 -26.27 14.66
N ALA A 369 18.02 -26.04 14.45
CA ALA A 369 17.51 -25.44 13.23
C ALA A 369 17.97 -23.98 13.08
N ILE A 370 17.98 -23.20 14.17
CA ILE A 370 18.52 -21.83 14.19
C ILE A 370 20.02 -21.85 13.90
N ALA A 371 20.79 -22.71 14.56
CA ALA A 371 22.22 -22.85 14.32
C ALA A 371 22.52 -23.26 12.87
N TRP A 372 21.73 -24.19 12.32
CA TRP A 372 21.82 -24.61 10.92
C TRP A 372 21.44 -23.47 9.96
N LEU A 373 20.41 -22.69 10.26
CA LEU A 373 20.00 -21.53 9.46
C LEU A 373 21.09 -20.45 9.47
N VAL A 374 21.64 -20.14 10.65
CA VAL A 374 22.76 -19.19 10.81
C VAL A 374 23.99 -19.69 10.05
N TRP A 375 24.29 -20.99 10.12
CA TRP A 375 25.41 -21.59 9.39
C TRP A 375 25.19 -21.58 7.87
N ARG A 376 23.99 -21.93 7.40
CA ARG A 376 23.60 -21.98 5.98
C ARG A 376 23.60 -20.61 5.32
N TYR A 377 23.19 -19.58 6.07
CA TYR A 377 23.12 -18.19 5.60
C TYR A 377 24.27 -17.33 6.12
N ARG A 378 25.34 -17.93 6.68
CA ARG A 378 26.44 -17.22 7.32
C ARG A 378 27.07 -16.16 6.43
N ASP A 379 27.18 -16.42 5.12
CA ASP A 379 27.82 -15.48 4.19
C ASP A 379 26.92 -14.27 3.88
N ARG A 380 25.59 -14.44 3.88
CA ARG A 380 24.62 -13.35 3.77
C ARG A 380 24.45 -12.58 5.09
N LEU A 381 24.48 -13.28 6.22
CA LEU A 381 24.48 -12.68 7.56
C LEU A 381 25.75 -11.87 7.82
N LYS A 382 26.92 -12.34 7.35
CA LYS A 382 28.17 -11.57 7.37
C LYS A 382 28.10 -10.31 6.51
N GLN A 383 27.42 -10.36 5.36
CA GLN A 383 27.17 -9.16 4.54
C GLN A 383 26.21 -8.17 5.22
N LEU A 384 25.25 -8.66 6.02
CA LEU A 384 24.34 -7.81 6.80
C LEU A 384 25.02 -7.22 8.03
N ALA A 385 25.86 -7.99 8.73
CA ALA A 385 26.57 -7.60 9.95
C ALA A 385 27.81 -6.72 9.65
N ASN A 386 28.45 -6.89 8.50
CA ASN A 386 29.51 -5.99 8.03
C ASN A 386 28.98 -4.72 7.35
N ARG A 387 27.66 -4.50 7.29
CA ARG A 387 27.13 -3.14 7.13
C ARG A 387 27.26 -2.41 8.46
N ARG A 388 28.51 -2.08 8.81
CA ARG A 388 28.77 -0.94 9.70
C ARG A 388 28.03 0.26 9.09
N PRO A 389 27.40 1.13 9.90
CA PRO A 389 26.96 2.42 9.41
C PRO A 389 28.25 3.17 9.07
N THR A 390 28.71 3.02 7.84
CA THR A 390 29.59 4.02 7.27
C THR A 390 28.79 5.30 7.41
N GLN A 391 29.33 6.26 8.18
CA GLN A 391 28.97 7.66 8.01
C GLN A 391 28.81 7.84 6.51
N ARG A 392 27.62 8.26 6.09
CA ARG A 392 27.43 8.68 4.71
C ARG A 392 28.49 9.75 4.50
N SER A 393 29.61 9.37 3.89
CA SER A 393 30.40 10.29 3.10
C SER A 393 29.36 10.99 2.27
N SER A 394 29.25 12.30 2.44
CA SER A 394 28.47 13.13 1.56
C SER A 394 28.94 12.73 0.16
N VAL A 395 28.11 11.93 -0.52
CA VAL A 395 28.21 11.81 -1.96
C VAL A 395 27.98 13.25 -2.37
N GLU A 396 29.08 13.93 -2.65
CA GLU A 396 29.12 15.21 -3.33
C GLU A 396 28.26 14.98 -4.56
N ARG A 397 26.99 15.40 -4.46
CA ARG A 397 26.04 15.18 -5.53
C ARG A 397 26.60 16.00 -6.66
N ALA A 398 27.04 15.32 -7.73
CA ALA A 398 27.45 15.97 -8.95
C ALA A 398 26.40 17.04 -9.29
N ALA A 399 26.87 18.28 -9.44
CA ALA A 399 26.04 19.42 -9.74
C ALA A 399 25.09 19.07 -10.90
N PRO A 400 23.81 19.47 -10.85
CA PRO A 400 22.90 19.19 -11.95
C PRO A 400 23.42 19.86 -13.23
N ALA A 401 23.84 19.04 -14.20
CA ALA A 401 24.44 19.53 -15.45
C ALA A 401 23.47 20.39 -16.29
N ARG A 402 22.15 20.29 -16.06
CA ARG A 402 21.15 21.13 -16.72
C ARG A 402 20.01 21.50 -15.77
N MET A 403 19.63 22.79 -15.70
CA MET A 403 18.33 23.23 -15.16
C MET A 403 17.68 24.18 -16.16
N PHE A 404 16.34 24.13 -16.26
CA PHE A 404 15.55 24.96 -17.18
C PHE A 404 15.95 24.83 -18.67
N GLY A 405 16.53 23.68 -19.05
CA GLY A 405 17.08 23.45 -20.40
C GLY A 405 18.43 24.13 -20.67
N LEU A 406 19.00 24.83 -19.68
CA LEU A 406 20.29 25.51 -19.73
C LEU A 406 21.37 24.65 -19.05
N ASP A 407 22.58 24.60 -19.61
CA ASP A 407 23.73 23.86 -19.08
C ASP A 407 24.46 24.69 -18.02
N ILE A 408 24.49 24.30 -16.74
CA ILE A 408 24.93 25.16 -15.61
C ILE A 408 26.40 24.93 -15.21
N ARG A 409 27.11 24.07 -15.95
CA ARG A 409 28.53 23.78 -15.69
C ARG A 409 29.38 25.04 -15.83
N GLU A 410 30.32 25.25 -14.90
CA GLU A 410 31.28 26.36 -14.94
C GLU A 410 32.08 26.38 -16.25
N GLU A 411 32.43 25.19 -16.77
CA GLU A 411 33.13 25.00 -18.04
C GLU A 411 32.36 25.55 -19.27
N SER A 412 31.05 25.78 -19.15
CA SER A 412 30.20 26.28 -20.23
C SER A 412 30.03 27.80 -20.23
N LEU A 413 30.62 28.50 -19.25
CA LEU A 413 30.52 29.96 -19.08
C LEU A 413 31.77 30.66 -19.69
N PRO A 414 31.59 31.80 -20.39
CA PRO A 414 32.72 32.62 -20.83
C PRO A 414 33.52 33.18 -19.64
N ALA A 415 34.82 33.44 -19.85
CA ALA A 415 35.69 34.03 -18.82
C ALA A 415 35.20 35.41 -18.34
N ASP A 416 34.60 36.21 -19.23
CA ASP A 416 33.88 37.44 -18.89
C ASP A 416 32.42 37.35 -19.34
N VAL A 417 31.56 37.04 -18.37
CA VAL A 417 30.11 36.92 -18.54
C VAL A 417 29.50 38.27 -18.93
N ALA A 418 29.89 39.38 -18.29
CA ALA A 418 29.28 40.69 -18.53
C ALA A 418 29.61 41.22 -19.92
N ALA A 419 30.87 41.12 -20.36
CA ALA A 419 31.26 41.52 -21.71
C ALA A 419 30.56 40.67 -22.80
N SER A 420 30.36 39.38 -22.54
CA SER A 420 29.67 38.48 -23.47
C SER A 420 28.17 38.81 -23.57
N VAL A 421 27.52 39.15 -22.44
CA VAL A 421 26.13 39.62 -22.42
C VAL A 421 25.98 40.92 -23.20
N GLU A 422 26.92 41.86 -23.07
CA GLU A 422 26.87 43.14 -23.79
C GLU A 422 26.94 42.97 -25.31
N GLN A 423 27.77 42.05 -25.81
CA GLN A 423 27.88 41.74 -27.23
C GLN A 423 26.63 41.04 -27.79
N LEU A 424 26.03 40.14 -27.00
CA LEU A 424 24.85 39.38 -27.39
C LEU A 424 23.55 40.16 -27.28
N TRP A 425 23.51 41.24 -26.49
CA TRP A 425 22.27 41.97 -26.20
C TRP A 425 21.56 42.52 -27.43
N ALA A 426 22.32 43.07 -28.39
CA ALA A 426 21.77 43.70 -29.59
C ALA A 426 21.29 42.69 -30.66
N SER A 427 21.92 41.52 -30.74
CA SER A 427 21.61 40.50 -31.75
C SER A 427 20.65 39.42 -31.24
N GLN A 428 20.83 38.99 -29.99
CA GLN A 428 20.15 37.85 -29.37
C GLN A 428 19.84 38.10 -27.88
N PRO A 429 18.86 38.97 -27.55
CA PRO A 429 18.59 39.37 -26.16
C PRO A 429 18.17 38.20 -25.26
N ARG A 430 17.57 37.15 -25.83
CA ARG A 430 17.22 35.92 -25.10
C ARG A 430 18.45 35.13 -24.65
N GLU A 431 19.44 35.01 -25.53
CA GLU A 431 20.68 34.31 -25.19
C GLU A 431 21.51 35.11 -24.17
N ALA A 432 21.53 36.45 -24.30
CA ALA A 432 22.19 37.34 -23.36
C ALA A 432 21.62 37.18 -21.92
N LEU A 433 20.30 37.25 -21.75
CA LEU A 433 19.65 37.05 -20.45
C LEU A 433 19.79 35.61 -19.94
N GLY A 434 19.70 34.61 -20.83
CA GLY A 434 19.90 33.21 -20.47
C GLY A 434 21.32 32.91 -20.00
N LEU A 435 22.32 33.55 -20.60
CA LEU A 435 23.72 33.45 -20.21
C LEU A 435 23.96 34.05 -18.82
N LEU A 436 23.37 35.21 -18.54
CA LEU A 436 23.46 35.87 -17.24
C LEU A 436 22.73 35.08 -16.14
N TYR A 437 21.54 34.55 -16.44
CA TYR A 437 20.78 33.72 -15.49
C TYR A 437 21.48 32.39 -15.19
N ARG A 438 22.06 31.74 -16.20
CA ARG A 438 22.91 30.57 -16.04
C ARG A 438 24.12 30.86 -15.17
N ALA A 439 24.79 31.99 -15.40
CA ALA A 439 25.94 32.40 -14.61
C ALA A 439 25.55 32.61 -13.14
N LEU A 440 24.39 33.24 -12.88
CA LEU A 440 23.84 33.39 -11.52
C LEU A 440 23.62 32.02 -10.86
N LEU A 441 22.97 31.06 -11.52
CA LEU A 441 22.73 29.72 -10.95
C LEU A 441 24.04 28.98 -10.65
N SER A 442 25.04 29.13 -11.51
CA SER A 442 26.36 28.54 -11.31
C SER A 442 27.05 29.12 -10.07
N ARG A 443 27.03 30.45 -9.91
CA ARG A 443 27.58 31.17 -8.75
C ARG A 443 26.86 30.83 -7.44
N LEU A 444 25.52 30.76 -7.45
CA LEU A 444 24.73 30.35 -6.28
C LEU A 444 25.07 28.94 -5.80
N HIS A 445 25.42 28.05 -6.73
CA HIS A 445 25.83 26.69 -6.40
C HIS A 445 27.25 26.61 -5.86
N HIS A 446 28.23 27.22 -6.53
CA HIS A 446 29.65 27.07 -6.18
C HIS A 446 30.10 28.02 -5.07
N ASP A 447 29.72 29.30 -5.13
CA ASP A 447 30.20 30.31 -4.18
C ASP A 447 29.37 30.32 -2.87
N TYR A 448 28.05 30.07 -2.96
CA TYR A 448 27.13 30.10 -1.80
C TYR A 448 26.66 28.72 -1.32
N ASN A 449 27.14 27.63 -1.94
CA ASN A 449 26.82 26.23 -1.62
C ASN A 449 25.31 25.94 -1.51
N ILE A 450 24.48 26.61 -2.32
CA ILE A 450 23.04 26.34 -2.34
C ILE A 450 22.80 25.00 -3.04
N ALA A 451 22.12 24.10 -2.33
CA ALA A 451 21.69 22.82 -2.87
C ALA A 451 20.51 23.00 -3.85
N LEU A 452 20.83 23.35 -5.10
CA LEU A 452 19.86 23.43 -6.20
C LEU A 452 19.51 22.03 -6.74
N LYS A 453 18.23 21.78 -6.97
CA LYS A 453 17.66 20.54 -7.49
C LYS A 453 17.19 20.74 -8.93
N PRO A 454 17.24 19.71 -9.80
CA PRO A 454 16.73 19.81 -11.17
C PRO A 454 15.25 20.20 -11.29
N ALA A 455 14.46 19.98 -10.24
CA ALA A 455 13.02 20.24 -10.21
C ALA A 455 12.65 21.59 -9.58
N ASP A 456 13.65 22.41 -9.23
CA ASP A 456 13.36 23.72 -8.66
C ASP A 456 12.79 24.67 -9.72
N THR A 457 11.82 25.48 -9.31
CA THR A 457 11.29 26.60 -10.10
C THR A 457 12.10 27.87 -9.83
N GLU A 458 12.07 28.83 -10.75
CA GLU A 458 12.75 30.12 -10.60
C GLU A 458 12.31 30.87 -9.33
N SER A 459 11.03 30.74 -8.94
CA SER A 459 10.53 31.25 -7.65
C SER A 459 11.14 30.57 -6.43
N GLN A 460 11.41 29.26 -6.51
CA GLN A 460 12.04 28.52 -5.41
C GLN A 460 13.53 28.82 -5.30
N VAL A 461 14.19 29.15 -6.42
CA VAL A 461 15.57 29.65 -6.39
C VAL A 461 15.62 30.98 -5.64
N LEU A 462 14.73 31.92 -5.94
CA LEU A 462 14.65 33.21 -5.23
C LEU A 462 14.39 33.05 -3.73
N GLN A 463 13.50 32.13 -3.33
CA GLN A 463 13.26 31.84 -1.91
C GLN A 463 14.51 31.31 -1.19
N ARG A 464 15.40 30.59 -1.89
CA ARG A 464 16.66 30.13 -1.30
C ARG A 464 17.71 31.22 -1.25
N VAL A 465 17.72 32.13 -2.22
CA VAL A 465 18.57 33.33 -2.18
C VAL A 465 18.15 34.24 -1.01
N GLU A 466 16.85 34.36 -0.74
CA GLU A 466 16.33 35.13 0.40
C GLU A 466 16.81 34.57 1.76
N GLN A 467 17.02 33.24 1.85
CA GLN A 467 17.58 32.60 3.05
C GLN A 467 19.06 32.93 3.29
N LEU A 468 19.79 33.41 2.28
CA LEU A 468 21.20 33.82 2.43
C LEU A 468 21.35 35.20 3.09
N GLN A 469 20.26 35.96 3.28
CA GLN A 469 20.27 37.30 3.89
C GLN A 469 21.21 38.33 3.22
N HIS A 470 21.53 38.14 1.93
CA HIS A 470 22.26 39.13 1.12
C HIS A 470 21.27 39.96 0.30
N GLU A 471 21.04 41.21 0.71
CA GLU A 471 20.03 42.09 0.08
C GLU A 471 20.36 42.43 -1.38
N ASP A 472 21.63 42.72 -1.70
CA ASP A 472 22.06 43.09 -3.05
C ASP A 472 21.92 41.91 -4.04
N LEU A 473 22.27 40.70 -3.59
CA LEU A 473 22.13 39.47 -4.37
C LEU A 473 20.65 39.13 -4.61
N LEU A 474 19.79 39.34 -3.61
CA LEU A 474 18.35 39.13 -3.72
C LEU A 474 17.71 40.15 -4.66
N ALA A 475 18.11 41.43 -4.58
CA ALA A 475 17.62 42.48 -5.47
C ALA A 475 18.00 42.21 -6.93
N PHE A 476 19.27 41.86 -7.17
CA PHE A 476 19.75 41.45 -8.49
C PHE A 476 19.04 40.20 -9.01
N GLY A 477 18.91 39.16 -8.17
CA GLY A 477 18.23 37.92 -8.52
C GLY A 477 16.77 38.14 -8.89
N LYS A 478 16.03 38.98 -8.14
CA LYS A 478 14.64 39.33 -8.44
C LYS A 478 14.52 40.06 -9.79
N SER A 479 15.36 41.06 -10.03
CA SER A 479 15.36 41.82 -11.29
C SER A 479 15.67 40.93 -12.50
N LEU A 480 16.73 40.11 -12.41
CA LEU A 480 17.12 39.21 -13.49
C LEU A 480 16.05 38.14 -13.77
N THR A 481 15.49 37.53 -12.72
CA THR A 481 14.49 36.46 -12.86
C THR A 481 13.21 36.98 -13.51
N LEU A 482 12.77 38.19 -13.17
CA LEU A 482 11.60 38.83 -13.77
C LEU A 482 11.79 39.02 -15.28
N HIS A 483 12.94 39.58 -15.69
CA HIS A 483 13.22 39.85 -17.11
C HIS A 483 13.48 38.57 -17.90
N TRP A 484 14.10 37.56 -17.28
CA TRP A 484 14.22 36.22 -17.83
C TRP A 484 12.84 35.59 -18.09
N GLN A 485 11.93 35.60 -17.11
CA GLN A 485 10.58 35.07 -17.28
C GLN A 485 9.80 35.79 -18.38
N ASN A 486 9.93 37.12 -18.44
CA ASN A 486 9.29 37.96 -19.46
C ASN A 486 9.74 37.63 -20.88
N ILE A 487 11.02 37.31 -21.11
CA ILE A 487 11.52 36.94 -22.44
C ILE A 487 11.34 35.45 -22.75
N ALA A 488 11.54 34.57 -21.75
CA ALA A 488 11.52 33.12 -21.93
C ALA A 488 10.10 32.57 -22.08
N TYR A 489 9.14 33.13 -21.33
CA TYR A 489 7.72 32.71 -21.35
C TYR A 489 6.80 33.77 -21.94
N GLY A 490 7.11 35.06 -21.73
CA GLY A 490 6.28 36.18 -22.20
C GLY A 490 6.63 36.71 -23.59
N HIS A 491 7.75 36.29 -24.18
CA HIS A 491 8.29 36.79 -25.45
C HIS A 491 8.42 38.33 -25.53
N ARG A 492 8.57 39.01 -24.39
CA ARG A 492 8.75 40.46 -24.32
C ARG A 492 10.24 40.79 -24.28
N ALA A 493 10.71 41.60 -25.23
CA ALA A 493 12.09 42.05 -25.27
C ALA A 493 12.39 43.00 -24.10
N PRO A 494 13.58 42.90 -23.48
CA PRO A 494 13.97 43.79 -22.40
C PRO A 494 14.26 45.21 -22.91
N PRO A 495 14.07 46.24 -22.07
CA PRO A 495 14.45 47.61 -22.41
C PRO A 495 15.97 47.76 -22.65
N PRO A 496 16.42 48.68 -23.51
CA PRO A 496 17.85 48.87 -23.81
C PRO A 496 18.71 49.32 -22.62
N HIS A 497 18.13 50.10 -21.69
CA HIS A 497 18.85 50.59 -20.50
C HIS A 497 19.18 49.46 -19.51
N LEU A 498 18.39 48.37 -19.53
CA LEU A 498 18.54 47.23 -18.63
C LEU A 498 19.87 46.48 -18.83
N GLN A 499 20.45 46.58 -20.03
CA GLN A 499 21.75 45.99 -20.34
C GLN A 499 22.84 46.49 -19.39
N HIS A 500 22.95 47.82 -19.24
CA HIS A 500 23.98 48.43 -18.40
C HIS A 500 23.71 48.13 -16.92
N GLU A 501 22.46 48.24 -16.48
CA GLU A 501 22.06 47.96 -15.09
C GLU A 501 22.38 46.53 -14.65
N LEU A 502 22.06 45.53 -15.48
CA LEU A 502 22.33 44.13 -15.16
C LEU A 502 23.82 43.77 -15.27
N CYS A 503 24.55 44.32 -16.24
CA CYS A 503 25.99 44.08 -16.37
C CYS A 503 26.79 44.74 -15.25
N ASP A 504 26.42 45.96 -14.84
CA ASP A 504 27.08 46.66 -13.75
C ASP A 504 26.72 46.04 -12.39
N GLY A 505 25.46 45.62 -12.21
CA GLY A 505 25.04 44.83 -11.04
C GLY A 505 25.81 43.51 -10.93
N TRP A 506 26.03 42.83 -12.06
CA TRP A 506 26.84 41.61 -12.11
C TRP A 506 28.31 41.87 -11.74
N ARG A 507 28.92 42.93 -12.28
CA ARG A 507 30.30 43.32 -11.96
C ARG A 507 30.46 43.75 -10.50
N GLY A 508 29.46 44.41 -9.92
CA GLY A 508 29.45 44.79 -8.52
C GLY A 508 29.39 43.59 -7.56
N LEU A 509 28.66 42.54 -7.93
CA LEU A 509 28.50 41.34 -7.10
C LEU A 509 29.61 40.30 -7.30
N PHE A 510 30.13 40.14 -8.51
CA PHE A 510 31.02 39.02 -8.89
C PHE A 510 32.32 39.44 -9.58
N GLY A 511 32.58 40.74 -9.74
CA GLY A 511 33.78 41.26 -10.39
C GLY A 511 35.05 41.22 -9.52
N PRO A 512 36.24 41.45 -10.13
CA PRO A 512 37.51 41.53 -9.41
C PRO A 512 37.55 42.81 -8.55
N GLY A 513 37.00 42.72 -7.33
CA GLY A 513 36.83 43.84 -6.40
C GLY A 513 35.59 43.76 -5.51
N ALA A 514 34.69 42.78 -5.76
CA ALA A 514 33.52 42.55 -4.93
C ALA A 514 33.93 42.01 -3.54
N SER A 515 33.39 42.62 -2.48
CA SER A 515 33.52 42.11 -1.10
C SER A 515 32.75 40.79 -0.97
N ARG A 516 33.49 39.71 -0.67
CA ARG A 516 32.91 38.38 -0.39
C ARG A 516 32.10 38.35 0.89
#